data_AF-A0A8T0FSE2-F1
#
_entry.id   AF-A0A8T0FSE2-F1
#
_cell.length_a   1.000
_cell.length_b   1.000
_cell.length_c   1.000
_cell.angle_alpha   90.00
_cell.angle_beta   90.00
_cell.angle_gamma   90.00
#
_symmetry.space_group_name_H-M   'P 1'
#
loop_
_entity.id
_entity.type
_entity.pdbx_description
1 polymer ?
#
loop_
_entity_poly.entity_id
_entity_poly.type
_entity_poly.pdbx_seq_one_letter_code
_entity_poly.pdbx_strand_id
1 'polypeptide(L)'
;MGFWISDFKKVVTHWINFRLQLHLLLLYLCLNDGALVAAEGRRPVYIIAHMVNSIYELDDFLARGANAIEIDLTFYSNGTVKNVYHGYPCDCYRVCDERENFARYLNHIRDISNPVNTHFRESLTFLFLDLKLGDVARKDKYKAGEEIAKYLITHLWNKDLTDPDIEVLLSIPHVSDGETIRGVRDTFTKSNRATTMQKLGFDVSLNDDLNSIKKMYSRLGVTSNRWQGDGITNCLRLFRDDSRLRHAIRIRDSSAGFLEKVYDWTVDTTSVIRRSLRAGVDGLITNFPERVVSVLQEPEFRDKYRLATSDDNPFSKVHTPPFKTSVQSQSENLYVSSVREITVALMGYIWDFYKLRLKRPATLFPLLQELLSRAQPLLRRYSNIRKLSKNGVTR
;
A
#
# COMPACT_ATOMS: atom_id res chain seq x y z
N MET A 1 52.22 2.14 55.40
CA MET A 1 51.93 2.34 53.95
C MET A 1 51.33 1.12 53.23
N GLY A 2 51.42 -0.12 53.75
CA GLY A 2 50.91 -1.31 53.05
C GLY A 2 49.39 -1.54 53.07
N PHE A 3 48.66 -0.96 54.04
CA PHE A 3 47.21 -1.21 54.21
C PHE A 3 46.31 -0.44 53.23
N TRP A 4 46.80 0.67 52.65
CA TRP A 4 46.00 1.50 51.73
C TRP A 4 46.00 1.01 50.27
N ILE A 5 47.00 0.22 49.89
CA ILE A 5 47.16 -0.25 48.50
C ILE A 5 46.22 -1.43 48.19
N SER A 6 45.90 -2.27 49.18
CA SER A 6 45.00 -3.42 48.99
C SER A 6 43.55 -2.98 48.76
N ASP A 7 43.09 -1.96 49.46
CA ASP A 7 41.71 -1.48 49.34
C ASP A 7 41.50 -0.66 48.06
N PHE A 8 42.50 0.10 47.63
CA PHE A 8 42.46 0.79 46.34
C PHE A 8 42.37 -0.20 45.17
N LYS A 9 43.11 -1.31 45.21
CA LYS A 9 43.01 -2.38 44.19
C LYS A 9 41.63 -3.03 44.16
N LYS A 10 40.98 -3.24 45.31
CA LYS A 10 39.62 -3.79 45.37
C LYS A 10 38.59 -2.84 44.76
N VAL A 11 38.67 -1.54 45.08
CA VAL A 11 37.77 -0.52 44.54
C VAL A 11 37.91 -0.39 43.03
N VAL A 12 39.14 -0.36 42.51
CA VAL A 12 39.41 -0.29 41.07
C VAL A 12 38.87 -1.52 40.35
N THR A 13 39.09 -2.73 40.88
CA THR A 13 38.55 -3.97 40.29
C THR A 13 37.03 -3.99 40.30
N HIS A 14 36.39 -3.50 41.37
CA HIS A 14 34.92 -3.43 41.44
C HIS A 14 34.36 -2.43 40.43
N TRP A 15 35.02 -1.29 40.24
CA TRP A 15 34.61 -0.26 39.30
C TRP A 15 34.77 -0.69 37.82
N ILE A 16 35.85 -1.42 37.51
CA ILE A 16 36.06 -2.02 36.19
C ILE A 16 34.98 -3.08 35.92
N ASN A 17 34.71 -3.98 36.87
CA ASN A 17 33.67 -5.00 36.71
C ASN A 17 32.27 -4.40 36.52
N PHE A 18 31.94 -3.33 37.26
CA PHE A 18 30.67 -2.63 37.11
C PHE A 18 30.53 -1.98 35.73
N ARG A 19 31.58 -1.31 35.23
CA ARG A 19 31.56 -0.74 33.87
C ARG A 19 31.44 -1.80 32.80
N LEU A 20 32.12 -2.94 32.95
CA LEU A 20 32.04 -4.06 32.01
C LEU A 20 30.63 -4.66 31.98
N GLN A 21 30.02 -4.87 33.16
CA GLN A 21 28.64 -5.36 33.25
C GLN A 21 27.64 -4.37 32.66
N LEU A 22 27.81 -3.07 32.89
CA LEU A 22 26.96 -2.04 32.30
C LEU A 22 27.11 -1.97 30.77
N HIS A 23 28.34 -2.10 30.24
CA HIS A 23 28.55 -2.15 28.79
C HIS A 23 27.98 -3.44 28.18
N LEU A 24 28.11 -4.57 28.85
CA LEU A 24 27.49 -5.83 28.40
C LEU A 24 25.97 -5.77 28.45
N LEU A 25 25.37 -5.12 29.47
CA LEU A 25 23.93 -4.90 29.55
C LEU A 25 23.45 -3.96 28.45
N LEU A 26 24.16 -2.85 28.19
CA LEU A 26 23.84 -1.93 27.10
C LEU A 26 24.03 -2.59 25.74
N LEU A 27 25.06 -3.43 25.56
CA LEU A 27 25.26 -4.21 24.35
C LEU A 27 24.14 -5.25 24.17
N TYR A 28 23.73 -5.91 25.25
CA TYR A 28 22.60 -6.85 25.26
C TYR A 28 21.27 -6.16 24.94
N LEU A 29 21.03 -4.96 25.48
CA LEU A 29 19.85 -4.15 25.15
C LEU A 29 19.90 -3.67 23.69
N CYS A 30 21.03 -3.15 23.20
CA CYS A 30 21.19 -2.76 21.79
C CYS A 30 21.07 -3.93 20.82
N LEU A 31 21.58 -5.12 21.19
CA LEU A 31 21.46 -6.33 20.37
C LEU A 31 20.04 -6.91 20.37
N ASN A 32 19.26 -6.69 21.45
CA ASN A 32 17.88 -7.16 21.54
C ASN A 32 16.84 -6.17 21.00
N ASP A 33 17.08 -4.85 21.10
CA ASP A 33 16.21 -3.83 20.50
C ASP A 33 16.28 -3.88 18.97
N GLY A 34 17.43 -4.26 18.40
CA GLY A 34 17.55 -4.56 16.97
C GLY A 34 16.99 -5.94 16.56
N ALA A 35 16.77 -6.84 17.51
CA ALA A 35 16.33 -8.22 17.25
C ALA A 35 14.83 -8.45 17.47
N LEU A 36 14.13 -7.61 18.24
CA LEU A 36 12.69 -7.75 18.43
C LEU A 36 11.86 -7.41 17.17
N VAL A 37 12.39 -6.59 16.25
CA VAL A 37 11.78 -6.35 14.94
C VAL A 37 11.97 -7.55 13.98
N ALA A 38 12.87 -8.48 14.31
CA ALA A 38 13.12 -9.71 13.55
C ALA A 38 12.28 -10.92 14.03
N ALA A 39 11.32 -10.72 14.94
CA ALA A 39 10.67 -11.79 15.71
C ALA A 39 9.76 -12.77 14.93
N GLU A 40 9.60 -12.65 13.60
CA GLU A 40 8.94 -13.71 12.81
C GLU A 40 9.64 -14.11 11.51
N GLY A 41 10.70 -13.43 11.07
CA GLY A 41 11.35 -13.72 9.76
C GLY A 41 10.45 -13.59 8.51
N ARG A 42 9.14 -13.33 8.70
CA ARG A 42 8.12 -13.11 7.66
C ARG A 42 8.13 -11.66 7.22
N ARG A 43 8.00 -11.42 5.91
CA ARG A 43 7.87 -10.06 5.35
C ARG A 43 6.48 -9.50 5.68
N PRO A 44 6.38 -8.31 6.31
CA PRO A 44 5.10 -7.61 6.46
C PRO A 44 4.60 -7.14 5.09
N VAL A 45 3.32 -7.40 4.80
CA VAL A 45 2.64 -7.04 3.56
C VAL A 45 1.60 -5.98 3.82
N TYR A 46 1.62 -4.94 3.00
CA TYR A 46 0.62 -3.89 2.95
C TYR A 46 -0.43 -4.20 1.87
N ILE A 47 -1.64 -4.52 2.30
CA ILE A 47 -2.81 -4.65 1.45
C ILE A 47 -3.47 -3.27 1.37
N ILE A 48 -3.15 -2.57 0.29
CA ILE A 48 -3.59 -1.20 0.06
C ILE A 48 -4.89 -1.26 -0.74
N ALA A 49 -6.00 -0.88 -0.11
CA ALA A 49 -7.27 -0.76 -0.81
C ALA A 49 -7.20 0.38 -1.84
N HIS A 50 -7.51 0.07 -3.08
CA HIS A 50 -7.41 1.00 -4.21
C HIS A 50 -8.60 1.95 -4.27
N MET A 51 -8.38 3.21 -4.63
CA MET A 51 -9.38 4.20 -5.03
C MET A 51 -10.51 4.33 -4.00
N VAL A 52 -10.17 4.45 -2.72
CA VAL A 52 -11.15 4.52 -1.61
C VAL A 52 -11.48 5.98 -1.34
N ASN A 53 -12.37 6.54 -2.16
CA ASN A 53 -12.55 7.99 -2.20
C ASN A 53 -13.72 8.50 -1.34
N SER A 54 -14.35 7.61 -0.56
CA SER A 54 -15.41 7.92 0.38
C SER A 54 -15.20 7.22 1.72
N ILE A 55 -15.68 7.85 2.81
CA ILE A 55 -15.60 7.27 4.17
C ILE A 55 -16.36 5.93 4.24
N TYR A 56 -17.46 5.80 3.49
CA TYR A 56 -18.22 4.55 3.44
C TYR A 56 -17.41 3.39 2.84
N GLU A 57 -16.69 3.64 1.74
CA GLU A 57 -15.82 2.62 1.13
C GLU A 57 -14.70 2.21 2.10
N LEU A 58 -14.14 3.16 2.86
CA LEU A 58 -13.06 2.89 3.79
C LEU A 58 -13.42 1.76 4.77
N ASP A 59 -14.57 1.86 5.44
CA ASP A 59 -15.00 0.84 6.40
C ASP A 59 -15.20 -0.53 5.73
N ASP A 60 -15.75 -0.57 4.51
CA ASP A 60 -15.93 -1.82 3.74
C ASP A 60 -14.58 -2.47 3.39
N PHE A 61 -13.63 -1.69 2.89
CA PHE A 61 -12.32 -2.19 2.50
C PHE A 61 -11.51 -2.69 3.71
N LEU A 62 -11.56 -1.99 4.84
CA LEU A 62 -10.94 -2.46 6.08
C LEU A 62 -11.59 -3.76 6.56
N ALA A 63 -12.92 -3.88 6.53
CA ALA A 63 -13.63 -5.10 6.91
C ALA A 63 -13.28 -6.31 6.02
N ARG A 64 -12.88 -6.05 4.76
CA ARG A 64 -12.40 -7.08 3.81
C ARG A 64 -10.93 -7.44 3.98
N GLY A 65 -10.24 -6.79 4.93
CA GLY A 65 -8.88 -7.13 5.34
C GLY A 65 -7.79 -6.26 4.72
N ALA A 66 -8.14 -5.09 4.18
CA ALA A 66 -7.13 -4.08 3.90
C ALA A 66 -6.51 -3.57 5.21
N ASN A 67 -5.20 -3.31 5.19
CA ASN A 67 -4.50 -2.65 6.29
C ASN A 67 -3.94 -1.27 5.91
N ALA A 68 -4.12 -0.87 4.66
CA ALA A 68 -3.78 0.46 4.17
C ALA A 68 -4.82 0.91 3.15
N ILE A 69 -4.94 2.22 2.96
CA ILE A 69 -5.94 2.81 2.07
C ILE A 69 -5.24 3.77 1.11
N GLU A 70 -5.52 3.66 -0.18
CA GLU A 70 -5.15 4.63 -1.20
C GLU A 70 -6.35 5.49 -1.58
N ILE A 71 -6.13 6.80 -1.63
CA ILE A 71 -7.13 7.79 -2.02
C ILE A 71 -6.55 8.72 -3.09
N ASP A 72 -7.40 9.13 -4.01
CA ASP A 72 -7.07 10.06 -5.07
C ASP A 72 -7.34 11.49 -4.63
N LEU A 73 -6.31 12.32 -4.53
CA LEU A 73 -6.45 13.73 -4.18
C LEU A 73 -6.37 14.61 -5.41
N THR A 74 -7.45 15.31 -5.72
CA THR A 74 -7.50 16.24 -6.86
C THR A 74 -7.28 17.68 -6.45
N PHE A 75 -6.88 18.49 -7.43
CA PHE A 75 -6.50 19.88 -7.23
C PHE A 75 -7.18 20.77 -8.28
N TYR A 76 -7.38 22.02 -7.90
CA TYR A 76 -7.61 23.08 -8.88
C TYR A 76 -6.28 23.49 -9.52
N SER A 77 -6.36 24.16 -10.68
CA SER A 77 -5.18 24.56 -11.44
C SER A 77 -4.21 25.49 -10.69
N ASN A 78 -4.73 26.21 -9.69
CA ASN A 78 -3.97 27.11 -8.80
C ASN A 78 -3.29 26.41 -7.62
N GLY A 79 -3.26 25.07 -7.61
CA GLY A 79 -2.65 24.24 -6.59
C GLY A 79 -3.48 24.03 -5.32
N THR A 80 -4.70 24.57 -5.22
CA THR A 80 -5.55 24.32 -4.05
C THR A 80 -6.21 22.95 -4.11
N VAL A 81 -6.34 22.29 -2.96
CA VAL A 81 -7.04 20.99 -2.85
C VAL A 81 -8.49 21.16 -3.28
N LYS A 82 -8.98 20.26 -4.13
CA LYS A 82 -10.35 20.24 -4.61
C LYS A 82 -11.21 19.26 -3.79
N ASN A 83 -10.95 17.96 -3.92
CA ASN A 83 -11.61 16.91 -3.16
C ASN A 83 -10.88 15.56 -3.33
N VAL A 84 -11.28 14.59 -2.52
CA VAL A 84 -10.91 13.18 -2.69
C VAL A 84 -11.79 12.60 -3.78
N TYR A 85 -11.22 12.23 -4.93
CA TYR A 85 -11.95 11.86 -6.14
C TYR A 85 -11.04 11.30 -7.24
N HIS A 86 -11.44 10.20 -7.88
CA HIS A 86 -10.75 9.68 -9.08
C HIS A 86 -11.37 10.23 -10.38
N GLY A 87 -12.64 9.88 -10.64
CA GLY A 87 -13.33 10.14 -11.90
C GLY A 87 -13.10 9.08 -12.98
N TYR A 88 -13.78 9.24 -14.12
CA TYR A 88 -13.66 8.33 -15.26
C TYR A 88 -12.54 8.77 -16.22
N PRO A 89 -11.81 7.84 -16.85
CA PRO A 89 -11.85 6.38 -16.65
C PRO A 89 -11.17 5.94 -15.35
N CYS A 90 -11.60 4.82 -14.77
CA CYS A 90 -10.93 4.16 -13.65
C CYS A 90 -10.82 2.65 -13.88
N ASP A 91 -10.35 1.90 -12.88
CA ASP A 91 -10.24 0.45 -12.95
C ASP A 91 -11.58 -0.23 -13.32
N CYS A 92 -11.44 -1.33 -14.04
CA CYS A 92 -12.56 -2.16 -14.46
C CYS A 92 -13.32 -2.65 -13.23
N TYR A 93 -14.64 -2.56 -13.31
CA TYR A 93 -15.58 -3.01 -12.28
C TYR A 93 -15.52 -2.16 -10.99
N ARG A 94 -15.09 -0.90 -11.09
CA ARG A 94 -15.17 0.07 -10.00
C ARG A 94 -16.16 1.20 -10.31
N VAL A 95 -16.75 1.73 -9.25
CA VAL A 95 -17.55 2.96 -9.28
C VAL A 95 -16.58 4.13 -9.14
N CYS A 96 -16.44 4.93 -10.19
CA CYS A 96 -15.37 5.93 -10.28
C CYS A 96 -15.77 7.32 -9.76
N ASP A 97 -17.05 7.53 -9.41
CA ASP A 97 -17.61 8.86 -9.13
C ASP A 97 -17.79 9.19 -7.64
N GLU A 98 -17.46 8.24 -6.76
CA GLU A 98 -17.40 8.43 -5.31
C GLU A 98 -16.40 9.52 -4.92
N ARG A 99 -16.75 10.30 -3.90
CA ARG A 99 -15.99 11.48 -3.49
C ARG A 99 -16.21 11.86 -2.04
N GLU A 100 -15.25 12.58 -1.47
CA GLU A 100 -15.38 13.16 -0.14
C GLU A 100 -14.62 14.49 -0.02
N ASN A 101 -15.02 15.32 0.94
CA ASN A 101 -14.23 16.48 1.33
C ASN A 101 -12.94 16.02 2.04
N PHE A 102 -11.78 16.54 1.62
CA PHE A 102 -10.49 16.07 2.13
C PHE A 102 -10.30 16.31 3.63
N ALA A 103 -10.72 17.47 4.17
CA ALA A 103 -10.66 17.72 5.61
C ALA A 103 -11.53 16.72 6.40
N ARG A 104 -12.74 16.45 5.90
CA ARG A 104 -13.63 15.46 6.51
C ARG A 104 -13.03 14.06 6.48
N TYR A 105 -12.42 13.67 5.37
CA TYR A 105 -11.74 12.38 5.22
C TYR A 105 -10.56 12.25 6.20
N LEU A 106 -9.68 13.26 6.29
CA LEU A 106 -8.55 13.26 7.21
C LEU A 106 -8.97 13.25 8.69
N ASN A 107 -10.01 13.99 9.05
CA ASN A 107 -10.57 13.95 10.40
C ASN A 107 -11.07 12.53 10.74
N HIS A 108 -11.74 11.87 9.79
CA HIS A 108 -12.19 10.49 9.99
C HIS A 108 -11.01 9.53 10.15
N ILE A 109 -9.99 9.62 9.29
CA ILE A 109 -8.75 8.83 9.42
C ILE A 109 -8.12 9.02 10.80
N ARG A 110 -7.93 10.28 11.25
CA ARG A 110 -7.38 10.58 12.57
C ARG A 110 -8.15 9.87 13.67
N ASP A 111 -9.48 9.93 13.62
CA ASP A 111 -10.33 9.36 14.65
C ASP A 111 -10.19 7.83 14.69
N ILE A 112 -10.17 7.15 13.54
CA ILE A 112 -10.06 5.69 13.48
C ILE A 112 -8.63 5.15 13.63
N SER A 113 -7.59 5.97 13.49
CA SER A 113 -6.20 5.56 13.72
C SER A 113 -5.64 6.02 15.08
N ASN A 114 -6.51 6.52 15.96
CA ASN A 114 -6.14 6.92 17.31
C ASN A 114 -6.54 5.84 18.33
N PRO A 115 -5.59 5.20 19.04
CA PRO A 115 -5.88 4.15 20.02
C PRO A 115 -6.83 4.55 21.15
N VAL A 116 -6.97 5.85 21.45
CA VAL A 116 -7.90 6.32 22.49
C VAL A 116 -9.35 6.50 21.99
N ASN A 117 -9.58 6.39 20.69
CA ASN A 117 -10.91 6.56 20.09
C ASN A 117 -11.72 5.26 20.14
N THR A 118 -13.02 5.35 20.40
CA THR A 118 -13.92 4.18 20.44
C THR A 118 -14.08 3.47 19.09
N HIS A 119 -13.75 4.15 17.99
CA HIS A 119 -13.78 3.62 16.63
C HIS A 119 -12.39 3.25 16.12
N PHE A 120 -11.39 3.14 17.01
CA PHE A 120 -10.03 2.75 16.63
C PHE A 120 -10.01 1.46 15.81
N ARG A 121 -9.24 1.48 14.74
CA ARG A 121 -9.00 0.39 13.81
C ARG A 121 -7.52 0.07 13.81
N GLU A 122 -7.13 -0.84 14.68
CA GLU A 122 -5.75 -1.36 14.77
C GLU A 122 -5.22 -1.90 13.43
N SER A 123 -6.13 -2.37 12.56
CA SER A 123 -5.77 -2.85 11.23
C SER A 123 -5.30 -1.75 10.27
N LEU A 124 -5.63 -0.47 10.49
CA LEU A 124 -5.22 0.62 9.61
C LEU A 124 -3.82 1.09 9.98
N THR A 125 -2.83 0.79 9.13
CA THR A 125 -1.42 1.07 9.41
C THR A 125 -0.88 2.31 8.70
N PHE A 126 -1.30 2.59 7.46
CA PHE A 126 -0.91 3.83 6.79
C PHE A 126 -1.91 4.29 5.72
N LEU A 127 -1.86 5.58 5.40
CA LEU A 127 -2.66 6.24 4.37
C LEU A 127 -1.79 6.59 3.15
N PHE A 128 -2.24 6.22 1.96
CA PHE A 128 -1.59 6.52 0.69
C PHE A 128 -2.38 7.62 -0.03
N LEU A 129 -1.72 8.73 -0.38
CA LEU A 129 -2.32 9.82 -1.17
C LEU A 129 -1.78 9.78 -2.60
N ASP A 130 -2.60 9.37 -3.58
CA ASP A 130 -2.31 9.55 -5.00
C ASP A 130 -2.66 10.98 -5.43
N LEU A 131 -1.63 11.78 -5.69
CA LEU A 131 -1.80 13.20 -5.99
C LEU A 131 -2.06 13.38 -7.48
N LYS A 132 -3.31 13.67 -7.85
CA LYS A 132 -3.71 13.96 -9.24
C LYS A 132 -3.32 15.38 -9.65
N LEU A 133 -2.03 15.55 -9.92
CA LEU A 133 -1.44 16.86 -10.19
C LEU A 133 -1.58 17.30 -11.65
N GLY A 134 -2.15 16.50 -12.55
CA GLY A 134 -2.22 16.78 -14.00
C GLY A 134 -2.81 18.16 -14.34
N ASP A 135 -3.81 18.61 -13.57
CA ASP A 135 -4.49 19.89 -13.78
C ASP A 135 -3.78 21.09 -13.12
N VAL A 136 -2.80 20.85 -12.24
CA VAL A 136 -2.07 21.90 -11.53
C VAL A 136 -1.06 22.55 -12.46
N ALA A 137 -1.09 23.88 -12.57
CA ALA A 137 -0.11 24.61 -13.36
C ALA A 137 1.30 24.39 -12.79
N ARG A 138 2.31 24.31 -13.67
CA ARG A 138 3.70 24.02 -13.27
C ARG A 138 4.23 24.95 -12.18
N LYS A 139 3.88 26.23 -12.24
CA LYS A 139 4.27 27.25 -11.24
C LYS A 139 3.62 27.05 -9.87
N ASP A 140 2.49 26.35 -9.82
CA ASP A 140 1.65 26.16 -8.64
C ASP A 140 1.85 24.78 -7.97
N LYS A 141 2.74 23.92 -8.49
CA LYS A 141 3.07 22.60 -7.90
C LYS A 141 3.63 22.71 -6.48
N TYR A 142 4.50 23.68 -6.24
CA TYR A 142 5.03 23.95 -4.90
C TYR A 142 3.89 24.30 -3.93
N LYS A 143 2.98 25.18 -4.36
CA LYS A 143 1.80 25.58 -3.59
C LYS A 143 0.86 24.41 -3.31
N ALA A 144 0.68 23.48 -4.25
CA ALA A 144 -0.06 22.24 -4.00
C ALA A 144 0.55 21.43 -2.84
N GLY A 145 1.88 21.37 -2.78
CA GLY A 145 2.59 20.78 -1.65
C GLY A 145 2.33 21.50 -0.32
N GLU A 146 2.34 22.84 -0.33
CA GLU A 146 2.01 23.63 0.87
C GLU A 146 0.59 23.37 1.35
N GLU A 147 -0.38 23.30 0.43
CA GLU A 147 -1.78 23.05 0.77
C GLU A 147 -1.97 21.67 1.38
N ILE A 148 -1.41 20.60 0.79
CA ILE A 148 -1.48 19.25 1.36
C ILE A 148 -0.91 19.23 2.79
N ALA A 149 0.26 19.83 3.00
CA ALA A 149 0.89 19.86 4.30
C ALA A 149 0.03 20.58 5.35
N LYS A 150 -0.61 21.71 4.99
CA LYS A 150 -1.55 22.41 5.88
C LYS A 150 -2.74 21.52 6.26
N TYR A 151 -3.32 20.79 5.31
CA TYR A 151 -4.42 19.87 5.60
C TYR A 151 -3.99 18.76 6.55
N LEU A 152 -2.83 18.13 6.32
CA LEU A 152 -2.30 17.07 7.19
C LEU A 152 -2.02 17.59 8.60
N ILE A 153 -1.38 18.75 8.74
CA ILE A 153 -1.07 19.36 10.04
C ILE A 153 -2.35 19.75 10.81
N THR A 154 -3.39 20.20 10.10
CA THR A 154 -4.60 20.76 10.72
C THR A 154 -5.64 19.68 11.04
N HIS A 155 -5.80 18.69 10.16
CA HIS A 155 -6.90 17.73 10.25
C HIS A 155 -6.44 16.34 10.72
N LEU A 156 -5.22 15.91 10.34
CA LEU A 156 -4.69 14.61 10.72
C LEU A 156 -3.85 14.68 12.00
N TRP A 157 -2.72 15.39 11.96
CA TRP A 157 -1.78 15.52 13.09
C TRP A 157 -1.96 16.84 13.85
N ASN A 158 -3.19 17.10 14.26
CA ASN A 158 -3.52 18.31 15.01
C ASN A 158 -2.90 18.24 16.42
N LYS A 159 -2.02 19.20 16.75
CA LYS A 159 -1.29 19.26 18.03
C LYS A 159 -2.19 19.42 19.26
N ASP A 160 -3.40 19.91 19.08
CA ASP A 160 -4.35 20.15 20.17
C ASP A 160 -5.13 18.86 20.52
N LEU A 161 -4.89 17.79 19.76
CA LEU A 161 -5.47 16.46 19.95
C LEU A 161 -4.35 15.44 20.18
N THR A 162 -4.72 14.26 20.68
CA THR A 162 -3.80 13.13 20.74
C THR A 162 -3.41 12.74 19.32
N ASP A 163 -2.11 12.75 19.03
CA ASP A 163 -1.59 12.43 17.70
C ASP A 163 -1.99 11.00 17.30
N PRO A 164 -2.64 10.80 16.14
CA PRO A 164 -2.92 9.46 15.65
C PRO A 164 -1.62 8.74 15.32
N ASP A 165 -1.64 7.42 15.48
CA ASP A 165 -0.54 6.56 15.10
C ASP A 165 -0.74 6.06 13.68
N ILE A 166 -0.43 6.93 12.72
CA ILE A 166 -0.54 6.62 11.30
C ILE A 166 0.50 7.38 10.48
N GLU A 167 1.12 6.66 9.54
CA GLU A 167 1.98 7.21 8.51
C GLU A 167 1.22 7.58 7.24
N VAL A 168 1.77 8.51 6.47
CA VAL A 168 1.21 8.93 5.19
C VAL A 168 2.25 8.82 4.08
N LEU A 169 1.89 8.14 2.99
CA LEU A 169 2.69 8.07 1.77
C LEU A 169 2.15 9.08 0.75
N LEU A 170 2.99 10.00 0.29
CA LEU A 170 2.65 10.98 -0.74
C LEU A 170 3.17 10.52 -2.10
N SER A 171 2.27 10.19 -3.02
CA SER A 171 2.64 9.76 -4.37
C SER A 171 2.39 10.86 -5.38
N ILE A 172 3.46 11.33 -6.02
CA ILE A 172 3.37 12.24 -7.15
C ILE A 172 3.34 11.45 -8.46
N PRO A 173 2.71 11.93 -9.53
CA PRO A 173 2.60 11.15 -10.76
C PRO A 173 3.95 11.04 -11.48
N HIS A 174 4.68 12.15 -11.62
CA HIS A 174 5.93 12.20 -12.38
C HIS A 174 7.07 12.90 -11.61
N VAL A 175 8.31 12.63 -12.02
CA VAL A 175 9.50 13.31 -11.49
C VAL A 175 9.51 14.82 -11.73
N SER A 176 8.74 15.28 -12.72
CA SER A 176 8.53 16.71 -13.01
C SER A 176 7.69 17.41 -11.94
N ASP A 177 6.97 16.66 -11.10
CA ASP A 177 6.11 17.18 -10.03
C ASP A 177 6.82 17.27 -8.67
N GLY A 178 8.13 17.02 -8.62
CA GLY A 178 8.94 17.03 -7.39
C GLY A 178 8.91 18.35 -6.59
N GLU A 179 8.50 19.45 -7.22
CA GLU A 179 8.23 20.72 -6.53
C GLU A 179 7.13 20.60 -5.47
N THR A 180 6.17 19.69 -5.65
CA THR A 180 5.13 19.39 -4.66
C THR A 180 5.75 18.80 -3.39
N ILE A 181 6.69 17.85 -3.53
CA ILE A 181 7.43 17.26 -2.39
C ILE A 181 8.20 18.36 -1.65
N ARG A 182 8.84 19.28 -2.39
CA ARG A 182 9.55 20.42 -1.79
C ARG A 182 8.61 21.30 -0.97
N GLY A 183 7.45 21.66 -1.53
CA GLY A 183 6.43 22.47 -0.84
C GLY A 183 5.93 21.83 0.45
N VAL A 184 5.69 20.51 0.45
CA VAL A 184 5.31 19.76 1.65
C VAL A 184 6.38 19.90 2.74
N ARG A 185 7.63 19.54 2.40
CA ARG A 185 8.75 19.52 3.36
C ARG A 185 9.04 20.89 3.96
N ASP A 186 9.05 21.92 3.11
CA ASP A 186 9.26 23.29 3.55
C ASP A 186 8.15 23.74 4.50
N THR A 187 6.89 23.36 4.23
CA THR A 187 5.75 23.73 5.08
C THR A 187 5.80 23.06 6.45
N PHE A 188 6.13 21.76 6.53
CA PHE A 188 6.34 21.09 7.81
C PHE A 188 7.49 21.73 8.61
N THR A 189 8.59 22.08 7.93
CA THR A 189 9.75 22.74 8.56
C THR A 189 9.36 24.11 9.10
N LYS A 190 8.74 24.97 8.27
CA LYS A 190 8.27 26.32 8.65
C LYS A 190 7.23 26.30 9.78
N SER A 191 6.47 25.22 9.89
CA SER A 191 5.44 25.04 10.93
C SER A 191 5.99 24.43 12.24
N ASN A 192 7.31 24.24 12.37
CA ASN A 192 7.95 23.56 13.50
C ASN A 192 7.41 22.14 13.74
N ARG A 193 7.05 21.42 12.66
CA ARG A 193 6.51 20.04 12.68
C ARG A 193 7.50 19.03 12.09
N ALA A 194 8.80 19.27 12.22
CA ALA A 194 9.83 18.42 11.61
C ALA A 194 9.83 16.97 12.14
N THR A 195 9.43 16.74 13.39
CA THR A 195 9.26 15.40 13.96
C THR A 195 8.08 14.67 13.33
N THR A 196 6.92 15.33 13.21
CA THR A 196 5.74 14.79 12.51
C THR A 196 6.04 14.46 11.05
N MET A 197 6.90 15.25 10.39
CA MET A 197 7.33 14.98 9.01
C MET A 197 8.00 13.60 8.84
N GLN A 198 8.54 12.99 9.90
CA GLN A 198 9.12 11.64 9.84
C GLN A 198 8.06 10.55 9.56
N LYS A 199 6.78 10.85 9.81
CA LYS A 199 5.62 10.02 9.45
C LYS A 199 5.26 10.10 7.95
N LEU A 200 5.99 10.88 7.15
CA LEU A 200 5.78 11.00 5.71
C LEU A 200 6.73 10.13 4.89
N GLY A 201 6.19 9.48 3.89
CA GLY A 201 6.92 8.86 2.80
C GLY A 201 6.63 9.49 1.45
N PHE A 202 7.41 9.11 0.44
CA PHE A 202 7.31 9.62 -0.92
C PHE A 202 7.35 8.50 -1.96
N ASP A 203 6.55 8.64 -3.01
CA ASP A 203 6.46 7.74 -4.16
C ASP A 203 6.36 8.54 -5.49
N VAL A 204 6.71 7.88 -6.60
CA VAL A 204 6.45 8.35 -7.96
C VAL A 204 5.71 7.26 -8.74
N SER A 205 4.41 7.44 -8.97
CA SER A 205 3.48 6.34 -9.33
C SER A 205 3.39 6.00 -10.82
N LEU A 206 3.56 6.94 -11.74
CA LEU A 206 3.29 6.70 -13.18
C LEU A 206 4.47 6.11 -13.97
N ASN A 207 5.22 5.22 -13.31
CA ASN A 207 6.27 4.39 -13.92
C ASN A 207 7.42 5.13 -14.62
N ASP A 208 7.72 6.37 -14.21
CA ASP A 208 8.92 7.09 -14.66
C ASP A 208 10.18 6.22 -14.49
N ASP A 209 11.22 6.52 -15.28
CA ASP A 209 12.50 5.82 -15.20
C ASP A 209 13.10 5.87 -13.77
N LEU A 210 13.51 4.72 -13.25
CA LEU A 210 13.98 4.55 -11.88
C LEU A 210 15.24 5.40 -11.58
N ASN A 211 16.11 5.62 -12.59
CA ASN A 211 17.27 6.49 -12.42
C ASN A 211 16.87 7.98 -12.35
N SER A 212 15.86 8.37 -13.10
CA SER A 212 15.30 9.72 -13.06
C SER A 212 14.63 10.01 -11.71
N ILE A 213 13.92 9.03 -11.15
CA ILE A 213 13.35 9.10 -9.79
C ILE A 213 14.46 9.24 -8.75
N LYS A 214 15.52 8.40 -8.83
CA LYS A 214 16.70 8.52 -7.96
C LYS A 214 17.31 9.93 -8.01
N LYS A 215 17.52 10.47 -9.21
CA LYS A 215 18.07 11.84 -9.41
C LYS A 215 17.16 12.90 -8.80
N MET A 216 15.84 12.77 -8.97
CA MET A 216 14.89 13.68 -8.34
C MET A 216 15.03 13.67 -6.82
N TYR A 217 15.00 12.49 -6.18
CA TYR A 217 15.18 12.37 -4.74
C TYR A 217 16.51 12.97 -4.25
N SER A 218 17.61 12.72 -4.97
CA SER A 218 18.91 13.33 -4.64
C SER A 218 18.87 14.87 -4.69
N ARG A 219 18.27 15.46 -5.74
CA ARG A 219 18.13 16.92 -5.85
C ARG A 219 17.29 17.53 -4.73
N LEU A 220 16.25 16.82 -4.30
CA LEU A 220 15.36 17.25 -3.22
C LEU A 220 15.91 16.92 -1.82
N GLY A 221 17.05 16.25 -1.72
CA GLY A 221 17.58 15.76 -0.44
C GLY A 221 16.64 14.78 0.26
N VAL A 222 15.92 13.94 -0.48
CA VAL A 222 15.08 12.85 0.05
C VAL A 222 15.95 11.59 0.17
N THR A 223 16.32 11.23 1.39
CA THR A 223 17.29 10.15 1.67
C THR A 223 16.67 8.89 2.30
N SER A 224 15.40 8.93 2.67
CA SER A 224 14.66 7.82 3.28
C SER A 224 13.16 7.92 2.96
N ASN A 225 12.39 6.93 3.42
CA ASN A 225 10.94 6.86 3.34
C ASN A 225 10.42 6.82 1.90
N ARG A 226 11.14 6.12 1.00
CA ARG A 226 10.83 6.05 -0.43
C ARG A 226 10.18 4.72 -0.76
N TRP A 227 8.96 4.81 -1.26
CA TRP A 227 8.26 3.70 -1.88
C TRP A 227 8.41 3.80 -3.40
N GLN A 228 8.23 2.66 -4.07
CA GLN A 228 8.13 2.63 -5.52
C GLN A 228 7.02 1.68 -5.96
N GLY A 229 6.06 2.23 -6.68
CA GLY A 229 5.08 1.46 -7.43
C GLY A 229 5.60 0.96 -8.77
N ASP A 230 5.11 -0.19 -9.20
CA ASP A 230 5.05 -0.56 -10.61
C ASP A 230 3.69 -1.16 -10.93
N GLY A 231 3.09 -0.73 -12.03
CA GLY A 231 1.72 -1.17 -12.28
C GLY A 231 1.03 -0.58 -13.49
N ILE A 232 -0.21 -1.02 -13.67
CA ILE A 232 -1.18 -0.49 -14.62
C ILE A 232 -2.58 -0.83 -14.13
N THR A 233 -3.59 -0.12 -14.63
CA THR A 233 -5.00 -0.44 -14.40
C THR A 233 -5.29 -1.94 -14.52
N ASN A 234 -6.14 -2.46 -13.63
CA ASN A 234 -6.54 -3.87 -13.62
C ASN A 234 -7.13 -4.32 -14.98
N CYS A 235 -7.69 -3.39 -15.76
CA CYS A 235 -8.24 -3.63 -17.11
C CYS A 235 -7.20 -4.21 -18.08
N LEU A 236 -5.92 -3.87 -17.89
CA LEU A 236 -4.83 -4.25 -18.78
C LEU A 236 -3.75 -5.09 -18.08
N ARG A 237 -3.90 -5.35 -16.77
CA ARG A 237 -2.86 -5.98 -15.95
C ARG A 237 -2.40 -7.35 -16.47
N LEU A 238 -3.30 -8.14 -17.05
CA LEU A 238 -2.99 -9.47 -17.60
C LEU A 238 -2.00 -9.43 -18.77
N PHE A 239 -1.85 -8.29 -19.45
CA PHE A 239 -0.99 -8.13 -20.62
C PHE A 239 0.34 -7.43 -20.32
N ARG A 240 0.57 -7.01 -19.07
CA ARG A 240 1.78 -6.29 -18.66
C ARG A 240 2.83 -7.25 -18.10
N ASP A 241 4.08 -7.13 -18.57
CA ASP A 241 5.22 -7.82 -17.99
C ASP A 241 5.60 -7.25 -16.60
N ASP A 242 6.45 -7.96 -15.84
CA ASP A 242 6.88 -7.55 -14.51
C ASP A 242 8.37 -7.16 -14.45
N SER A 243 8.99 -6.85 -15.59
CA SER A 243 10.44 -6.58 -15.66
C SER A 243 10.85 -5.34 -14.86
N ARG A 244 10.07 -4.25 -14.97
CA ARG A 244 10.32 -3.00 -14.22
C ARG A 244 10.06 -3.18 -12.73
N LEU A 245 8.98 -3.88 -12.34
CA LEU A 245 8.74 -4.27 -10.94
C LEU A 245 9.94 -5.03 -10.35
N ARG A 246 10.43 -6.05 -11.05
CA ARG A 246 11.62 -6.83 -10.62
C ARG A 246 12.88 -5.97 -10.57
N HIS A 247 13.01 -4.95 -11.42
CA HIS A 247 14.12 -4.01 -11.36
C HIS A 247 14.05 -3.13 -10.09
N ALA A 248 12.87 -2.60 -9.75
CA ALA A 248 12.67 -1.86 -8.51
C ALA A 248 12.98 -2.73 -7.27
N ILE A 249 12.55 -3.99 -7.27
CA ILE A 249 12.85 -4.96 -6.21
C ILE A 249 14.37 -5.18 -6.05
N ARG A 250 15.10 -5.39 -7.16
CA ARG A 250 16.57 -5.51 -7.12
C ARG A 250 17.25 -4.25 -6.58
N ILE A 251 16.73 -3.06 -6.89
CA ILE A 251 17.23 -1.81 -6.34
C ILE A 251 16.99 -1.77 -4.83
N ARG A 252 15.76 -2.06 -4.35
CA ARG A 252 15.43 -2.09 -2.93
C ARG A 252 16.36 -3.02 -2.13
N ASP A 253 16.55 -4.22 -2.66
CA ASP A 253 17.32 -5.29 -1.99
C ASP A 253 18.85 -5.11 -2.11
N SER A 254 19.32 -4.17 -2.93
CA SER A 254 20.73 -3.81 -3.02
C SER A 254 21.18 -3.00 -1.79
N SER A 255 22.42 -3.23 -1.33
CA SER A 255 23.04 -2.44 -0.26
C SER A 255 23.18 -0.95 -0.64
N ALA A 256 23.35 -0.64 -1.93
CA ALA A 256 23.39 0.73 -2.45
C ALA A 256 22.01 1.22 -2.94
N GLY A 257 20.95 0.47 -2.63
CA GLY A 257 19.57 0.73 -3.01
C GLY A 257 18.97 1.96 -2.33
N PHE A 258 18.22 2.75 -3.08
CA PHE A 258 17.54 3.95 -2.57
C PHE A 258 16.04 3.74 -2.28
N LEU A 259 15.52 2.52 -2.40
CA LEU A 259 14.11 2.24 -2.15
C LEU A 259 13.96 1.47 -0.84
N GLU A 260 13.00 1.88 -0.01
CA GLU A 260 12.69 1.21 1.25
C GLU A 260 11.64 0.11 1.06
N LYS A 261 10.61 0.39 0.25
CA LYS A 261 9.53 -0.54 -0.08
C LYS A 261 9.19 -0.51 -1.57
N VAL A 262 8.64 -1.62 -2.08
CA VAL A 262 8.16 -1.75 -3.46
C VAL A 262 6.76 -2.38 -3.47
N TYR A 263 5.84 -1.84 -4.26
CA TYR A 263 4.48 -2.36 -4.39
C TYR A 263 4.08 -2.58 -5.86
N ASP A 264 3.08 -3.45 -6.07
CA ASP A 264 2.48 -3.73 -7.38
C ASP A 264 1.02 -3.25 -7.41
N TRP A 265 0.58 -2.72 -8.55
CA TRP A 265 -0.77 -2.19 -8.73
C TRP A 265 -1.31 -2.35 -10.17
N THR A 266 -2.62 -2.37 -10.41
CA THR A 266 -3.65 -2.85 -9.48
C THR A 266 -3.78 -4.37 -9.64
N VAL A 267 -3.74 -5.11 -8.52
CA VAL A 267 -3.62 -6.57 -8.51
C VAL A 267 -4.87 -7.24 -7.90
N ASP A 268 -5.74 -7.75 -8.77
CA ASP A 268 -7.09 -8.21 -8.34
C ASP A 268 -7.29 -9.72 -8.37
N THR A 269 -6.56 -10.43 -9.24
CA THR A 269 -6.73 -11.88 -9.39
C THR A 269 -5.72 -12.63 -8.54
N THR A 270 -6.11 -13.76 -7.95
CA THR A 270 -5.21 -14.54 -7.08
C THR A 270 -3.96 -15.00 -7.82
N SER A 271 -4.04 -15.23 -9.12
CA SER A 271 -2.90 -15.56 -9.99
C SER A 271 -1.82 -14.47 -10.00
N VAL A 272 -2.23 -13.22 -10.20
CA VAL A 272 -1.36 -12.04 -10.21
C VAL A 272 -0.85 -11.76 -8.80
N ILE A 273 -1.73 -11.83 -7.78
CA ILE A 273 -1.33 -11.67 -6.37
C ILE A 273 -0.20 -12.65 -6.01
N ARG A 274 -0.34 -13.95 -6.32
CA ARG A 274 0.73 -14.94 -6.10
C ARG A 274 2.00 -14.60 -6.85
N ARG A 275 1.90 -14.11 -8.09
CA ARG A 275 3.07 -13.70 -8.90
C ARG A 275 3.80 -12.52 -8.26
N SER A 276 3.08 -11.50 -7.81
CA SER A 276 3.64 -10.31 -7.15
C SER A 276 4.29 -10.68 -5.81
N LEU A 277 3.62 -11.52 -5.00
CA LEU A 277 4.22 -12.05 -3.77
C LEU A 277 5.50 -12.84 -4.07
N ARG A 278 5.49 -13.79 -5.01
CA ARG A 278 6.72 -14.52 -5.40
C ARG A 278 7.85 -13.61 -5.90
N ALA A 279 7.52 -12.46 -6.49
CA ALA A 279 8.51 -11.46 -6.89
C ALA A 279 9.16 -10.77 -5.67
N GLY A 280 8.47 -10.73 -4.53
CA GLY A 280 8.99 -10.21 -3.28
C GLY A 280 8.57 -8.78 -2.98
N VAL A 281 7.39 -8.35 -3.42
CA VAL A 281 6.84 -7.02 -3.09
C VAL A 281 6.55 -6.87 -1.58
N ASP A 282 6.51 -5.63 -1.11
CA ASP A 282 6.10 -5.24 0.24
C ASP A 282 4.62 -4.84 0.30
N GLY A 283 4.06 -4.36 -0.81
CA GLY A 283 2.68 -3.90 -0.89
C GLY A 283 1.97 -4.33 -2.16
N LEU A 284 0.64 -4.38 -2.08
CA LEU A 284 -0.26 -4.73 -3.17
C LEU A 284 -1.42 -3.73 -3.15
N ILE A 285 -1.58 -2.92 -4.19
CA ILE A 285 -2.79 -2.11 -4.39
C ILE A 285 -3.84 -2.98 -5.06
N THR A 286 -5.02 -3.13 -4.47
CA THR A 286 -6.05 -4.05 -4.95
C THR A 286 -7.46 -3.52 -4.75
N ASN A 287 -8.37 -3.91 -5.65
CA ASN A 287 -9.81 -3.72 -5.49
C ASN A 287 -10.46 -4.85 -4.64
N PHE A 288 -9.70 -5.91 -4.31
CA PHE A 288 -10.19 -7.11 -3.62
C PHE A 288 -9.25 -7.55 -2.47
N PRO A 289 -9.19 -6.80 -1.35
CA PRO A 289 -8.31 -7.13 -0.22
C PRO A 289 -8.45 -8.56 0.29
N GLU A 290 -9.68 -9.09 0.31
CA GLU A 290 -9.98 -10.43 0.81
C GLU A 290 -9.27 -11.53 0.02
N ARG A 291 -8.99 -11.29 -1.26
CA ARG A 291 -8.23 -12.23 -2.11
C ARG A 291 -6.77 -12.25 -1.72
N VAL A 292 -6.19 -11.10 -1.38
CA VAL A 292 -4.82 -11.02 -0.90
C VAL A 292 -4.71 -11.72 0.45
N VAL A 293 -5.62 -11.45 1.39
CA VAL A 293 -5.70 -12.15 2.68
C VAL A 293 -5.78 -13.67 2.46
N SER A 294 -6.65 -14.14 1.57
CA SER A 294 -6.78 -15.57 1.27
C SER A 294 -5.48 -16.18 0.72
N VAL A 295 -4.76 -15.48 -0.17
CA VAL A 295 -3.49 -15.98 -0.72
C VAL A 295 -2.40 -16.03 0.34
N LEU A 296 -2.36 -15.06 1.27
CA LEU A 296 -1.38 -15.06 2.36
C LEU A 296 -1.52 -16.27 3.30
N GLN A 297 -2.71 -16.88 3.38
CA GLN A 297 -2.94 -18.09 4.18
C GLN A 297 -2.52 -19.39 3.48
N GLU A 298 -2.20 -19.35 2.19
CA GLU A 298 -1.80 -20.54 1.45
C GLU A 298 -0.46 -21.08 1.96
N PRO A 299 -0.24 -22.42 1.92
CA PRO A 299 1.00 -23.04 2.41
C PRO A 299 2.29 -22.47 1.81
N GLU A 300 2.24 -21.94 0.58
CA GLU A 300 3.40 -21.34 -0.07
C GLU A 300 3.83 -19.99 0.56
N PHE A 301 2.88 -19.24 1.14
CA PHE A 301 3.05 -17.85 1.55
C PHE A 301 2.97 -17.62 3.06
N ARG A 302 2.18 -18.40 3.82
CA ARG A 302 1.89 -18.11 5.24
C ARG A 302 3.12 -18.03 6.14
N ASP A 303 4.15 -18.81 5.82
CA ASP A 303 5.39 -18.90 6.61
C ASP A 303 6.45 -17.89 6.13
N LYS A 304 6.13 -17.09 5.11
CA LYS A 304 7.04 -16.10 4.50
C LYS A 304 6.49 -14.69 4.56
N TYR A 305 5.18 -14.54 4.66
CA TYR A 305 4.48 -13.27 4.71
C TYR A 305 3.52 -13.22 5.88
N ARG A 306 3.29 -12.01 6.36
CA ARG A 306 2.23 -11.67 7.30
C ARG A 306 1.65 -10.32 6.93
N LEU A 307 0.48 -10.00 7.45
CA LEU A 307 -0.03 -8.63 7.35
C LEU A 307 0.91 -7.69 8.13
N ALA A 308 1.18 -6.53 7.55
CA ALA A 308 1.78 -5.43 8.28
C ALA A 308 0.81 -4.93 9.36
N THR A 309 1.37 -4.53 10.49
CA THR A 309 0.69 -3.97 11.67
C THR A 309 1.22 -2.57 11.95
N SER A 310 0.65 -1.85 12.92
CA SER A 310 1.16 -0.53 13.33
C SER A 310 2.61 -0.58 13.84
N ASP A 311 3.08 -1.73 14.33
CA ASP A 311 4.46 -1.92 14.77
C ASP A 311 5.46 -2.02 13.60
N ASP A 312 4.97 -2.25 12.37
CA ASP A 312 5.80 -2.31 11.18
C ASP A 312 6.01 -0.92 10.60
N ASN A 313 7.19 -0.35 10.79
CA ASN A 313 7.52 0.92 10.16
C ASN A 313 7.46 0.80 8.61
N PRO A 314 6.55 1.51 7.91
CA PRO A 314 6.40 1.43 6.46
C PRO A 314 7.61 1.99 5.70
N PHE A 315 8.53 2.66 6.39
CA PHE A 315 9.74 3.25 5.82
C PHE A 315 11.02 2.49 6.16
N SER A 316 10.91 1.37 6.86
CA SER A 316 12.06 0.49 7.13
C SER A 316 12.20 -0.60 6.08
N LYS A 317 13.44 -0.81 5.60
CA LYS A 317 13.76 -1.94 4.73
C LYS A 317 13.59 -3.25 5.50
N VAL A 318 12.98 -4.24 4.85
CA VAL A 318 12.88 -5.60 5.40
C VAL A 318 13.81 -6.50 4.61
N HIS A 319 14.79 -7.06 5.30
CA HIS A 319 15.67 -8.07 4.75
C HIS A 319 15.05 -9.45 4.97
N THR A 320 14.32 -9.96 3.97
CA THR A 320 13.95 -11.38 3.93
C THR A 320 14.74 -12.10 2.84
N PRO A 321 15.08 -13.39 3.03
CA PRO A 321 15.66 -14.20 1.97
C PRO A 321 14.76 -14.17 0.72
N PRO A 322 15.32 -14.15 -0.50
CA PRO A 322 14.55 -14.23 -1.72
C PRO A 322 13.71 -15.52 -1.75
N PHE A 323 12.55 -15.49 -2.41
CA PHE A 323 11.84 -16.72 -2.75
C PHE A 323 12.78 -17.62 -3.56
N LYS A 324 13.16 -18.77 -3.00
CA LYS A 324 13.75 -19.84 -3.80
C LYS A 324 12.67 -20.29 -4.77
N THR A 325 12.85 -19.98 -6.05
CA THR A 325 11.98 -20.44 -7.13
C THR A 325 12.04 -21.96 -7.20
N SER A 326 11.14 -22.66 -6.52
CA SER A 326 10.78 -24.01 -6.94
C SER A 326 10.06 -23.85 -8.27
N VAL A 327 10.70 -24.25 -9.35
CA VAL A 327 10.11 -24.29 -10.70
C VAL A 327 8.93 -25.24 -10.64
N GLN A 328 7.73 -24.73 -10.36
CA GLN A 328 6.50 -25.47 -10.56
C GLN A 328 5.69 -24.78 -11.65
N SER A 329 5.68 -25.44 -12.80
CA SER A 329 4.81 -25.16 -13.93
C SER A 329 3.35 -25.23 -13.48
N GLN A 330 2.74 -24.07 -13.25
CA GLN A 330 1.29 -23.94 -13.01
C GLN A 330 0.64 -23.02 -14.07
N SER A 331 1.06 -23.13 -15.34
CA SER A 331 0.57 -22.24 -16.40
C SER A 331 -0.90 -22.52 -16.79
N GLU A 332 -1.37 -23.76 -16.75
CA GLU A 332 -2.70 -24.11 -17.29
C GLU A 332 -3.88 -23.79 -16.34
N ASN A 333 -3.68 -23.80 -15.02
CA ASN A 333 -4.74 -23.44 -14.05
C ASN A 333 -4.85 -21.92 -13.78
N LEU A 334 -3.87 -21.14 -14.24
CA LEU A 334 -3.78 -19.70 -13.98
C LEU A 334 -4.83 -18.90 -14.75
N TYR A 335 -5.08 -19.27 -16.01
CA TYR A 335 -6.01 -18.54 -16.88
C TYR A 335 -7.47 -18.77 -16.48
N VAL A 336 -7.84 -20.02 -16.19
CA VAL A 336 -9.23 -20.38 -15.84
C VAL A 336 -9.67 -19.76 -14.50
N SER A 337 -8.78 -19.74 -13.50
CA SER A 337 -9.06 -19.08 -12.21
C SER A 337 -9.23 -17.57 -12.36
N SER A 338 -8.35 -16.92 -13.13
CA SER A 338 -8.41 -15.48 -13.39
C SER A 338 -9.70 -15.07 -14.11
N VAL A 339 -10.14 -15.83 -15.13
CA VAL A 339 -11.39 -15.56 -15.86
C VAL A 339 -12.61 -15.67 -14.94
N ARG A 340 -12.64 -16.67 -14.06
CA ARG A 340 -13.74 -16.84 -13.08
C ARG A 340 -13.79 -15.66 -12.12
N GLU A 341 -12.64 -15.22 -11.60
CA GLU A 341 -12.54 -14.10 -10.66
C GLU A 341 -12.95 -12.77 -11.29
N ILE A 342 -12.57 -12.54 -12.55
CA ILE A 342 -13.00 -11.40 -13.36
C ILE A 342 -14.51 -11.42 -13.58
N THR A 343 -15.08 -12.60 -13.84
CA THR A 343 -16.53 -12.75 -14.01
C THR A 343 -17.29 -12.41 -12.72
N VAL A 344 -16.78 -12.86 -11.58
CA VAL A 344 -17.37 -12.52 -10.27
C VAL A 344 -17.25 -11.02 -9.98
N ALA A 345 -16.10 -10.39 -10.29
CA ALA A 345 -15.91 -8.96 -10.15
C ALA A 345 -16.91 -8.14 -10.99
N LEU A 346 -17.11 -8.54 -12.25
CA LEU A 346 -18.12 -7.95 -13.13
C LEU A 346 -19.53 -8.06 -12.53
N MET A 347 -19.91 -9.22 -12.02
CA MET A 347 -21.23 -9.42 -11.41
C MET A 347 -21.41 -8.59 -10.14
N GLY A 348 -20.38 -8.48 -9.30
CA GLY A 348 -20.36 -7.60 -8.13
C GLY A 348 -20.55 -6.14 -8.52
N TYR A 349 -19.81 -5.66 -9.53
CA TYR A 349 -19.97 -4.31 -10.05
C TYR A 349 -21.38 -4.02 -10.58
N ILE A 350 -21.98 -4.94 -11.33
CA ILE A 350 -23.36 -4.78 -11.81
C ILE A 350 -24.33 -4.63 -10.62
N TRP A 351 -24.10 -5.39 -9.55
CA TRP A 351 -24.90 -5.35 -8.34
C TRP A 351 -24.71 -4.04 -7.54
N ASP A 352 -23.48 -3.56 -7.39
CA ASP A 352 -23.20 -2.31 -6.67
C ASP A 352 -23.66 -1.09 -7.46
N PHE A 353 -23.45 -1.08 -8.78
CA PHE A 353 -24.03 -0.08 -9.68
C PHE A 353 -25.55 -0.03 -9.52
N TYR A 354 -26.21 -1.20 -9.44
CA TYR A 354 -27.63 -1.30 -9.18
C TYR A 354 -28.01 -0.71 -7.80
N LYS A 355 -27.36 -1.15 -6.72
CA LYS A 355 -27.64 -0.67 -5.35
C LYS A 355 -27.48 0.84 -5.21
N LEU A 356 -26.41 1.40 -5.78
CA LEU A 356 -26.05 2.81 -5.61
C LEU A 356 -26.92 3.72 -6.46
N ARG A 357 -27.25 3.33 -7.70
CA ARG A 357 -27.99 4.21 -8.64
C ARG A 357 -29.48 3.97 -8.72
N LEU A 358 -29.99 2.80 -8.33
CA LEU A 358 -31.41 2.49 -8.35
C LEU A 358 -31.98 2.45 -6.93
N LYS A 359 -31.98 3.60 -6.24
CA LYS A 359 -32.81 3.85 -5.05
C LYS A 359 -34.31 3.96 -5.38
N ARG A 360 -34.81 3.16 -6.32
CA ARG A 360 -36.24 3.00 -6.60
C ARG A 360 -36.54 1.51 -6.85
N PRO A 361 -37.50 0.91 -6.12
CA PRO A 361 -37.88 -0.48 -6.34
C PRO A 361 -38.69 -0.56 -7.64
N ALA A 362 -38.02 -0.89 -8.74
CA ALA A 362 -38.68 -1.29 -9.97
C ALA A 362 -38.16 -2.68 -10.39
N THR A 363 -38.96 -3.69 -10.08
CA THR A 363 -39.02 -5.06 -10.63
C THR A 363 -37.79 -5.53 -11.42
N LEU A 364 -36.80 -6.08 -10.71
CA LEU A 364 -35.60 -6.70 -11.28
C LEU A 364 -35.85 -8.11 -11.86
N PHE A 365 -36.94 -8.76 -11.47
CA PHE A 365 -37.22 -10.15 -11.84
C PHE A 365 -37.33 -10.37 -13.36
N PRO A 366 -38.01 -9.50 -14.15
CA PRO A 366 -38.15 -9.72 -15.58
C PRO A 366 -36.83 -9.55 -16.37
N LEU A 367 -36.00 -8.57 -16.01
CA LEU A 367 -34.76 -8.28 -16.77
C LEU A 367 -33.67 -9.33 -16.51
N LEU A 368 -33.53 -9.79 -15.25
CA LEU A 368 -32.59 -10.86 -14.91
C LEU A 368 -33.02 -12.18 -15.56
N GLN A 369 -34.33 -12.46 -15.60
CA GLN A 369 -34.90 -13.64 -16.26
C GLN A 369 -34.72 -13.58 -17.79
N GLU A 370 -34.79 -12.39 -18.38
CA GLU A 370 -34.51 -12.18 -19.80
C GLU A 370 -33.02 -12.34 -20.15
N LEU A 371 -32.11 -11.79 -19.34
CA LEU A 371 -30.67 -11.96 -19.53
C LEU A 371 -30.24 -13.43 -19.33
N LEU A 372 -30.76 -14.09 -18.31
CA LEU A 372 -30.47 -15.52 -18.06
C LEU A 372 -31.03 -16.40 -19.18
N SER A 373 -32.24 -16.12 -19.67
CA SER A 373 -32.83 -16.88 -20.80
C SER A 373 -32.08 -16.65 -22.12
N ARG A 374 -31.53 -15.45 -22.36
CA ARG A 374 -30.67 -15.16 -23.52
C ARG A 374 -29.27 -15.76 -23.41
N ALA A 375 -28.73 -15.90 -22.19
CA ALA A 375 -27.41 -16.50 -21.96
C ALA A 375 -27.41 -18.04 -21.97
N GLN A 376 -28.55 -18.67 -21.66
CA GLN A 376 -28.68 -20.13 -21.54
C GLN A 376 -28.30 -20.90 -22.82
N PRO A 377 -28.66 -20.46 -24.04
CA PRO A 377 -28.24 -21.12 -25.29
C PRO A 377 -26.72 -21.05 -25.53
N LEU A 378 -26.07 -19.94 -25.13
CA LEU A 378 -24.63 -19.77 -25.27
C LEU A 378 -23.84 -20.68 -24.32
N LEU A 379 -24.31 -20.80 -23.07
CA LEU A 379 -23.74 -21.72 -22.09
C LEU A 379 -23.91 -23.19 -22.50
N ARG A 380 -25.05 -23.56 -23.11
CA ARG A 380 -25.26 -24.90 -23.68
C ARG A 380 -24.33 -25.18 -24.87
N ARG A 381 -24.07 -24.20 -25.75
CA ARG A 381 -23.07 -24.34 -26.83
C ARG A 381 -21.66 -24.54 -26.25
N TYR A 382 -21.29 -23.79 -25.23
CA TYR A 382 -19.98 -23.91 -24.59
C TYR A 382 -19.79 -25.27 -23.90
N SER A 383 -20.82 -25.81 -23.23
CA SER A 383 -20.75 -27.15 -22.62
C SER A 383 -20.64 -28.28 -23.65
N ASN A 384 -21.28 -28.11 -24.82
CA ASN A 384 -21.24 -29.09 -25.90
C ASN A 384 -19.87 -29.11 -26.61
N ILE A 385 -19.25 -27.96 -26.83
CA ILE A 385 -17.88 -27.86 -27.37
C ILE A 385 -16.88 -28.54 -26.42
N ARG A 386 -17.05 -28.39 -25.10
CA ARG A 386 -16.18 -29.02 -24.09
C ARG A 386 -16.36 -30.56 -24.03
N LYS A 387 -17.55 -31.09 -24.34
CA LYS A 387 -17.79 -32.54 -24.46
C LYS A 387 -17.17 -33.12 -25.73
N LEU A 388 -17.19 -32.39 -26.85
CA LEU A 388 -16.57 -32.82 -28.10
C LEU A 388 -15.03 -32.83 -28.00
N SER A 389 -14.43 -31.87 -27.29
CA SER A 389 -12.99 -31.85 -27.02
C SER A 389 -12.52 -33.04 -26.15
N LYS A 390 -13.35 -33.57 -25.25
CA LYS A 390 -13.01 -34.73 -24.43
C LYS A 390 -13.14 -36.08 -25.15
N ASN A 391 -13.96 -36.15 -26.20
CA ASN A 391 -14.19 -37.39 -26.96
C ASN A 391 -13.33 -37.49 -28.23
N GLY A 392 -12.51 -36.48 -28.54
CA GLY A 392 -11.64 -36.43 -29.72
C GLY A 392 -10.21 -36.95 -29.51
N VAL A 393 -9.86 -37.44 -28.32
CA VAL A 393 -8.53 -38.02 -28.03
C VAL A 393 -8.66 -39.54 -27.88
N THR A 394 -9.08 -40.20 -28.96
CA THR A 394 -8.75 -41.60 -29.26
C THR A 394 -9.03 -41.83 -30.74
N ARG A 395 -8.04 -41.52 -31.57
CA ARG A 395 -7.63 -42.34 -32.72
C ARG A 395 -6.26 -41.92 -33.20
#